data_AF-A0A9P6EIZ2-F1
#
_entry.id   AF-A0A9P6EIZ2-F1
#
_cell.length_a   1.000
_cell.length_b   1.000
_cell.length_c   1.000
_cell.angle_alpha   90.00
_cell.angle_beta   90.00
_cell.angle_gamma   90.00
#
_symmetry.space_group_name_H-M   'P 1'
#
loop_
_entity.id
_entity.type
_entity.pdbx_description
1 polymer ?
#
loop_
_entity_poly.entity_id
_entity_poly.type
_entity_poly.pdbx_seq_one_letter_code
_entity_poly.pdbx_strand_id
1 'polypeptide(L)'
;FSVDIKRSKEFLTSSPEVAVELNSFPSSQWERILRGQAVDLDQILSGLHGVQLAQVGKARIRNSQVDLSTPEPRRTVQTSTDWSVAFRKAADATSFIFEHRTVKLLLYAQYIESLFAAKIPASHGRVILYDKAVRSHVGGGHNISLTDYHKFSTL
;
A
#
# COMPACT_ATOMS: atom_id res chain seq x y z
N PHE A 1 -4.85 -22.52 0.81
CA PHE A 1 -6.02 -21.74 0.37
C PHE A 1 -5.73 -21.11 -0.98
N SER A 2 -5.97 -21.86 -2.05
CA SER A 2 -5.79 -21.41 -3.45
C SER A 2 -7.10 -20.77 -3.89
N VAL A 3 -7.32 -19.51 -3.54
CA VAL A 3 -8.45 -18.75 -4.08
C VAL A 3 -8.07 -18.36 -5.50
N ASP A 4 -8.64 -19.12 -6.41
CA ASP A 4 -8.75 -19.03 -7.86
C ASP A 4 -8.18 -17.77 -8.54
N ILE A 5 -6.90 -17.86 -8.94
CA ILE A 5 -6.21 -16.91 -9.84
C ILE A 5 -7.01 -16.70 -11.14
N LYS A 6 -7.85 -17.66 -11.56
CA LYS A 6 -8.69 -17.55 -12.76
C LYS A 6 -9.82 -16.54 -12.60
N ARG A 7 -10.48 -16.49 -11.44
CA ARG A 7 -11.53 -15.49 -11.18
C ARG A 7 -10.97 -14.07 -11.16
N SER A 8 -9.75 -13.91 -10.65
CA SER A 8 -9.04 -12.62 -10.69
C SER A 8 -8.75 -12.19 -12.13
N LYS A 9 -8.41 -13.11 -13.04
CA LYS A 9 -8.18 -12.80 -14.46
C LYS A 9 -9.45 -12.44 -15.23
N GLU A 10 -10.57 -13.10 -14.94
CA GLU A 10 -11.85 -12.82 -15.60
C GLU A 10 -12.43 -11.46 -15.19
N PHE A 11 -12.33 -11.07 -13.92
CA PHE A 11 -12.76 -9.74 -13.45
C PHE A 11 -11.90 -8.58 -14.00
N LEU A 12 -10.63 -8.84 -14.32
CA LEU A 12 -9.72 -7.87 -14.94
C LEU A 12 -10.13 -7.51 -16.38
N THR A 13 -10.95 -8.34 -17.02
CA THR A 13 -11.36 -8.13 -18.43
C THR A 13 -12.64 -7.27 -18.50
N SER A 14 -13.45 -7.23 -17.44
CA SER A 14 -14.73 -6.53 -17.44
C SER A 14 -14.68 -5.08 -16.96
N SER A 15 -13.58 -4.64 -16.32
CA SER A 15 -13.47 -3.26 -15.83
C SER A 15 -12.08 -2.66 -16.07
N PRO A 16 -11.93 -1.70 -17.01
CA PRO A 16 -10.66 -1.05 -17.29
C PRO A 16 -10.13 -0.24 -16.08
N GLU A 17 -10.99 0.24 -15.20
CA GLU A 17 -10.58 0.97 -13.97
C GLU A 17 -9.86 0.04 -12.98
N VAL A 18 -10.37 -1.18 -12.79
CA VAL A 18 -9.76 -2.19 -11.91
C VAL A 18 -8.43 -2.68 -12.47
N ALA A 19 -8.30 -2.77 -13.80
CA ALA A 19 -7.06 -3.16 -14.46
C ALA A 19 -5.96 -2.08 -14.33
N VAL A 20 -6.30 -0.79 -14.37
CA VAL A 20 -5.36 0.31 -14.11
C VAL A 20 -4.93 0.34 -12.63
N GLU A 21 -5.88 0.09 -11.73
CA GLU A 21 -5.63 -0.04 -10.30
C GLU A 21 -4.67 -1.20 -9.97
N LEU A 22 -4.80 -2.35 -10.64
CA LEU A 22 -3.92 -3.50 -10.47
C LEU A 22 -2.54 -3.31 -11.13
N ASN A 23 -2.48 -2.74 -12.33
CA ASN A 23 -1.22 -2.53 -13.07
C ASN A 23 -0.29 -1.51 -12.40
N SER A 24 -0.83 -0.61 -11.58
CA SER A 24 -0.05 0.39 -10.83
C SER A 24 0.46 -0.12 -9.48
N PHE A 25 0.00 -1.28 -9.01
CA PHE A 25 0.43 -1.84 -7.73
C PHE A 25 1.67 -2.73 -7.90
N PRO A 26 2.75 -2.53 -7.12
CA PRO A 26 3.99 -3.27 -7.33
C PRO A 26 3.81 -4.78 -7.10
N SER A 27 4.30 -5.62 -8.02
CA SER A 27 4.17 -7.09 -7.97
C SER A 27 4.75 -7.68 -6.67
N SER A 28 5.85 -7.13 -6.17
CA SER A 28 6.45 -7.55 -4.89
C SER A 28 5.50 -7.39 -3.71
N GLN A 29 4.61 -6.39 -3.76
CA GLN A 29 3.64 -6.12 -2.69
C GLN A 29 2.44 -7.05 -2.80
N TRP A 30 2.03 -7.43 -4.01
CA TRP A 30 1.02 -8.48 -4.21
C TRP A 30 1.44 -9.81 -3.57
N GLU A 31 2.69 -10.23 -3.77
CA GLU A 31 3.22 -11.44 -3.16
C GLU A 31 3.18 -11.39 -1.62
N ARG A 32 3.49 -10.23 -1.04
CA ARG A 32 3.42 -10.03 0.41
C ARG A 32 2.00 -10.14 0.93
N ILE A 33 1.02 -9.53 0.24
CA ILE A 33 -0.41 -9.67 0.57
C ILE A 33 -0.82 -11.14 0.55
N LEU A 34 -0.50 -11.87 -0.52
CA LEU A 34 -0.84 -13.28 -0.66
C LEU A 34 -0.21 -14.17 0.42
N ARG A 35 0.99 -13.81 0.90
CA ARG A 35 1.67 -14.49 2.01
C ARG A 35 1.21 -14.02 3.39
N GLY A 36 0.28 -13.07 3.47
CA GLY A 36 -0.17 -12.48 4.74
C GLY A 36 0.92 -11.68 5.47
N GLN A 37 1.92 -11.19 4.73
CA GLN A 37 3.01 -10.37 5.24
C GLN A 37 2.64 -8.88 5.18
N ALA A 38 3.29 -8.07 6.01
CA ALA A 38 3.15 -6.62 5.94
C ALA A 38 3.64 -6.09 4.59
N VAL A 39 2.88 -5.21 3.96
CA VAL A 39 3.32 -4.50 2.75
C VAL A 39 4.31 -3.37 3.07
N ASP A 40 5.09 -2.98 2.07
CA ASP A 40 6.01 -1.84 2.10
C ASP A 40 5.31 -0.60 1.51
N LEU A 41 4.94 0.34 2.37
CA LEU A 41 4.27 1.57 1.95
C LEU A 41 5.20 2.48 1.14
N ASP A 42 6.53 2.41 1.34
CA ASP A 42 7.49 3.22 0.57
C ASP A 42 7.51 2.78 -0.90
N GLN A 43 7.45 1.47 -1.15
CA GLN A 43 7.36 0.92 -2.51
C GLN A 43 6.03 1.25 -3.17
N ILE A 44 4.92 1.20 -2.42
CA ILE A 44 3.60 1.55 -2.94
C ILE A 44 3.57 3.05 -3.31
N LEU A 45 4.06 3.92 -2.42
CA LEU A 45 4.15 5.35 -2.67
C LEU A 45 5.05 5.68 -3.87
N SER A 46 6.20 5.02 -3.97
CA SER A 46 7.11 5.20 -5.11
C SER A 46 6.44 4.82 -6.43
N GLY A 47 5.72 3.69 -6.47
CA GLY A 47 5.00 3.25 -7.67
C GLY A 47 3.89 4.21 -8.11
N LEU A 48 3.13 4.78 -7.17
CA LEU A 48 2.06 5.75 -7.48
C LEU A 48 2.62 6.99 -8.22
N HIS A 49 3.75 7.50 -7.77
CA HIS A 49 4.36 8.69 -8.36
C HIS A 49 5.21 8.36 -9.59
N GLY A 50 5.81 7.17 -9.68
CA GLY A 50 6.47 6.67 -10.89
C GLY A 50 5.50 6.60 -12.07
N VAL A 51 4.29 6.07 -11.84
CA VAL A 51 3.21 6.07 -12.84
C VAL A 51 2.82 7.49 -13.24
N GLN A 52 2.67 8.42 -12.27
CA GLN A 52 2.31 9.80 -12.57
C GLN A 52 3.40 10.54 -13.38
N LEU A 53 4.67 10.34 -13.06
CA LEU A 53 5.80 10.89 -13.82
C LEU A 53 5.91 10.26 -15.22
N ALA A 54 5.66 8.96 -15.37
CA ALA A 54 5.65 8.30 -16.68
C ALA A 54 4.49 8.78 -17.57
N GLN A 55 3.32 9.08 -16.99
CA GLN A 55 2.19 9.66 -17.73
C GLN A 55 2.48 11.10 -18.16
N VAL A 56 3.10 11.91 -17.29
CA VAL A 56 3.55 13.27 -17.63
C VAL A 56 4.66 13.24 -18.70
N GLY A 57 5.59 12.27 -18.62
CA GLY A 57 6.67 12.09 -19.60
C GLY A 57 6.24 11.47 -20.93
N LYS A 58 5.10 10.76 -20.97
CA LYS A 58 4.50 10.24 -22.22
C LYS A 58 3.65 11.28 -22.95
N ALA A 59 3.41 12.46 -22.36
CA ALA A 59 2.83 13.59 -23.05
C ALA A 59 3.89 14.27 -23.94
N ARG A 60 4.05 13.73 -25.16
CA ARG A 60 5.04 14.07 -26.22
C ARG A 60 6.46 13.57 -25.94
N ILE A 61 6.85 12.54 -26.70
CA ILE A 61 7.95 12.56 -27.67
C ILE A 61 7.63 11.43 -28.66
N ARG A 62 7.22 11.82 -29.87
CA ARG A 62 7.27 10.94 -31.04
C ARG A 62 8.76 10.58 -31.21
N ASN A 63 9.06 9.32 -31.52
CA ASN A 63 10.34 8.81 -32.04
C ASN A 63 11.66 9.12 -31.31
N SER A 64 11.86 8.60 -30.10
CA SER A 64 13.20 8.15 -29.65
C SER A 64 13.10 7.17 -28.48
N GLN A 65 13.54 5.93 -28.68
CA GLN A 65 13.67 4.93 -27.63
C GLN A 65 14.98 5.21 -26.89
N VAL A 66 14.88 5.78 -25.70
CA VAL A 66 16.02 5.94 -24.78
C VAL A 66 15.72 5.09 -23.56
N ASP A 67 16.49 4.02 -23.41
CA ASP A 67 16.43 3.14 -22.24
C ASP A 67 17.19 3.82 -21.09
N LEU A 68 16.51 4.76 -20.42
CA LEU A 68 17.00 5.38 -19.20
C LEU A 68 16.58 4.51 -18.02
N SER A 69 17.42 3.51 -17.71
CA SER A 69 17.42 2.81 -16.42
C SER A 69 17.89 3.75 -15.31
N THR A 70 17.12 4.82 -15.10
CA THR A 70 17.27 5.71 -13.95
C THR A 70 16.81 4.92 -12.72
N PRO A 71 17.62 4.81 -11.65
CA PRO A 71 17.15 4.19 -10.42
C PRO A 71 15.92 4.96 -9.96
N GLU A 72 14.77 4.29 -9.96
CA GLU A 72 13.50 4.88 -9.58
C GLU A 72 13.67 5.51 -8.19
N PRO A 73 13.44 6.83 -8.01
CA PRO A 73 13.66 7.47 -6.73
C PRO A 73 12.74 6.82 -5.70
N ARG A 74 13.34 6.07 -4.75
CA ARG A 74 12.62 5.46 -3.64
C ARG A 74 12.12 6.56 -2.72
N ARG A 75 10.88 7.01 -2.96
CA ARG A 75 10.21 7.92 -2.04
C ARG A 75 9.89 7.14 -0.78
N THR A 76 10.13 7.80 0.34
CA THR A 76 9.80 7.27 1.66
C THR A 76 8.57 8.00 2.17
N VAL A 77 7.71 7.29 2.89
CA VAL A 77 6.58 7.87 3.59
C VAL A 77 7.11 8.75 4.72
N GLN A 78 6.88 10.06 4.63
CA GLN A 78 7.37 11.02 5.62
C GLN A 78 6.25 11.80 6.30
N THR A 79 5.11 11.94 5.61
CA THR A 79 3.96 12.71 6.10
C THR A 79 2.74 11.83 6.33
N SER A 80 1.74 12.37 7.04
CA SER A 80 0.44 11.73 7.19
C SER A 80 -0.28 11.54 5.86
N THR A 81 -0.11 12.50 4.93
CA THR A 81 -0.67 12.42 3.58
C THR A 81 -0.03 11.31 2.76
N ASP A 82 1.30 11.21 2.77
CA ASP A 82 2.01 10.12 2.10
C ASP A 82 1.54 8.76 2.63
N TRP A 83 1.42 8.66 3.96
CA TRP A 83 0.97 7.45 4.62
C TRP A 83 -0.47 7.12 4.24
N SER A 84 -1.40 8.08 4.29
CA SER A 84 -2.82 7.84 4.00
C SER A 84 -3.03 7.41 2.55
N VAL A 85 -2.33 8.03 1.59
CA VAL A 85 -2.38 7.64 0.17
C VAL A 85 -1.83 6.22 -0.04
N ALA A 86 -0.64 5.93 0.50
CA ALA A 86 -0.02 4.61 0.34
C ALA A 86 -0.82 3.51 1.07
N PHE A 87 -1.31 3.78 2.27
CA PHE A 87 -2.09 2.84 3.07
C PHE A 87 -3.45 2.56 2.44
N ARG A 88 -4.15 3.58 1.92
CA ARG A 88 -5.42 3.38 1.21
C ARG A 88 -5.23 2.42 0.03
N LYS A 89 -4.20 2.65 -0.80
CA LYS A 89 -3.88 1.76 -1.92
C LYS A 89 -3.56 0.33 -1.47
N ALA A 90 -2.83 0.18 -0.36
CA ALA A 90 -2.59 -1.13 0.24
C ALA A 90 -3.88 -1.79 0.76
N ALA A 91 -4.77 -1.02 1.37
CA ALA A 91 -6.04 -1.49 1.92
C ALA A 91 -7.00 -1.93 0.80
N ASP A 92 -7.07 -1.18 -0.30
CA ASP A 92 -7.87 -1.54 -1.48
C ASP A 92 -7.35 -2.85 -2.10
N ALA A 93 -6.04 -2.96 -2.32
CA ALA A 93 -5.40 -4.18 -2.81
C ALA A 93 -5.63 -5.39 -1.88
N THR A 94 -5.53 -5.18 -0.57
CA THR A 94 -5.76 -6.24 0.41
C THR A 94 -7.23 -6.65 0.46
N SER A 95 -8.16 -5.69 0.38
CA SER A 95 -9.60 -5.93 0.40
C SER A 95 -10.07 -6.63 -0.87
N PHE A 96 -9.43 -6.35 -2.01
CA PHE A 96 -9.68 -7.07 -3.26
C PHE A 96 -9.40 -8.58 -3.14
N ILE A 97 -8.37 -8.97 -2.41
CA ILE A 97 -8.03 -10.40 -2.17
C ILE A 97 -8.78 -10.97 -0.97
N PHE A 98 -8.95 -10.17 0.07
CA PHE A 98 -9.49 -10.58 1.37
C PHE A 98 -10.63 -9.63 1.79
N GLU A 99 -11.77 -9.72 1.12
CA GLU A 99 -12.93 -8.85 1.33
C GLU A 99 -13.35 -8.74 2.81
N HIS A 100 -13.26 -9.84 3.55
CA HIS A 100 -13.57 -9.90 4.99
C HIS A 100 -12.66 -9.03 5.88
N ARG A 101 -11.54 -8.50 5.36
CA ARG A 101 -10.61 -7.63 6.11
C ARG A 101 -10.90 -6.13 5.97
N THR A 102 -11.79 -5.75 5.05
CA THR A 102 -12.09 -4.34 4.71
C THR A 102 -12.40 -3.49 5.94
N VAL A 103 -13.34 -3.94 6.78
CA VAL A 103 -13.75 -3.20 7.99
C VAL A 103 -12.59 -3.00 8.97
N LYS A 104 -11.76 -4.03 9.15
CA LYS A 104 -10.61 -3.94 10.06
C LYS A 104 -9.53 -2.99 9.54
N LEU A 105 -9.29 -2.98 8.24
CA LEU A 105 -8.34 -2.07 7.59
C LEU A 105 -8.82 -0.62 7.72
N LEU A 106 -10.13 -0.38 7.55
CA LEU A 106 -10.73 0.94 7.75
C LEU A 106 -10.59 1.44 9.19
N LEU A 107 -10.93 0.61 10.18
CA LEU A 107 -10.80 0.96 11.59
C LEU A 107 -9.34 1.23 11.99
N TYR A 108 -8.41 0.43 11.46
CA TYR A 108 -6.99 0.66 11.66
C TYR A 108 -6.51 1.97 11.00
N ALA A 109 -7.02 2.29 9.80
CA ALA A 109 -6.70 3.54 9.14
C ALA A 109 -7.09 4.75 9.99
N GLN A 110 -8.34 4.78 10.46
CA GLN A 110 -8.86 5.83 11.32
C GLN A 110 -8.05 5.98 12.61
N TYR A 111 -7.63 4.85 13.21
CA TYR A 111 -6.78 4.86 14.39
C TYR A 111 -5.43 5.55 14.12
N ILE A 112 -4.71 5.16 13.07
CA ILE A 112 -3.41 5.78 12.76
C ILE A 112 -3.57 7.26 12.35
N GLU A 113 -4.62 7.61 11.60
CA GLU A 113 -4.94 9.01 11.27
C GLU A 113 -5.20 9.85 12.53
N SER A 114 -5.86 9.28 13.54
CA SER A 114 -6.04 9.95 14.84
C SER A 114 -4.72 10.18 15.57
N LEU A 115 -3.74 9.26 15.43
CA LEU A 115 -2.40 9.45 15.99
C LEU A 115 -1.64 10.56 15.28
N PHE A 116 -1.76 10.68 13.96
CA PHE A 116 -1.21 11.83 13.24
C PHE A 116 -1.87 13.14 13.68
N ALA A 117 -3.20 13.18 13.77
CA ALA A 117 -3.93 14.39 14.19
C ALA A 117 -3.56 14.84 15.61
N ALA A 118 -3.22 13.90 16.50
CA ALA A 118 -2.81 14.19 17.88
C ALA A 118 -1.33 14.60 18.03
N LYS A 119 -0.53 14.56 16.96
CA LYS A 119 0.92 14.83 17.00
C LYS A 119 1.27 15.98 16.08
N ILE A 120 2.33 16.71 16.44
CA ILE A 120 2.90 17.73 15.56
C ILE A 120 3.61 17.08 14.36
N PRO A 121 3.71 17.76 13.19
CA PRO A 121 4.37 17.21 12.00
C PRO A 121 5.78 16.66 12.23
N ALA A 122 6.58 17.32 13.08
CA ALA A 122 7.93 16.85 13.44
C ALA A 122 7.95 15.48 14.14
N SER A 123 6.82 15.04 14.72
CA SER A 123 6.66 13.74 15.38
C SER A 123 6.01 12.68 14.49
N HIS A 124 5.60 13.01 13.26
CA HIS A 124 4.95 12.07 12.33
C HIS A 124 5.83 10.85 12.04
N GLY A 125 7.16 11.02 11.99
CA GLY A 125 8.10 9.90 11.83
C GLY A 125 7.92 8.80 12.88
N ARG A 126 7.55 9.14 14.13
CA ARG A 126 7.29 8.15 15.18
C ARG A 126 5.99 7.37 14.92
N VAL A 127 4.95 8.04 14.43
CA VAL A 127 3.68 7.39 14.06
C VAL A 127 3.90 6.42 12.90
N ILE A 128 4.72 6.79 11.91
CA ILE A 128 5.08 5.95 10.76
C ILE A 128 5.87 4.70 11.22
N LEU A 129 6.85 4.87 12.13
CA LEU A 129 7.60 3.75 12.69
C LEU A 129 6.71 2.81 13.50
N TYR A 130 5.83 3.36 14.34
CA TYR A 130 4.84 2.61 15.10
C TYR A 130 3.93 1.80 14.18
N ASP A 131 3.33 2.41 13.15
CA ASP A 131 2.51 1.71 12.15
C ASP A 131 3.28 0.56 11.48
N LYS A 132 4.54 0.79 11.09
CA LYS A 132 5.38 -0.24 10.48
C LYS A 132 5.61 -1.41 11.43
N ALA A 133 5.83 -1.13 12.72
CA ALA A 133 5.98 -2.16 13.75
C ALA A 133 4.68 -2.96 13.93
N VAL A 134 3.53 -2.28 14.06
CA VAL A 134 2.21 -2.93 14.20
C VAL A 134 1.90 -3.84 13.02
N ARG A 135 2.03 -3.33 11.79
CA ARG A 135 1.78 -4.13 10.57
C ARG A 135 2.73 -5.32 10.46
N SER A 136 4.00 -5.15 10.82
CA SER A 136 4.99 -6.24 10.82
C SER A 136 4.73 -7.28 11.91
N HIS A 137 4.16 -6.87 13.04
CA HIS A 137 3.81 -7.79 14.13
C HIS A 137 2.60 -8.65 13.74
N VAL A 138 1.57 -8.02 13.16
CA VAL A 138 0.36 -8.71 12.65
C VAL A 138 0.66 -9.55 11.41
N GLY A 139 1.49 -9.04 10.50
CA GLY A 139 1.93 -9.73 9.29
C GLY A 139 2.95 -10.81 9.61
N GLY A 140 2.56 -12.08 9.57
CA GLY A 140 3.44 -13.19 9.98
C GLY A 140 2.72 -14.41 10.57
N GLY A 141 1.39 -14.41 10.63
CA GLY A 141 0.60 -15.57 11.05
C GLY A 141 0.30 -15.64 12.55
N HIS A 142 0.58 -14.58 13.30
CA HIS A 142 0.18 -14.48 14.70
C HIS A 142 -1.34 -14.27 14.82
N ASN A 143 -1.98 -14.83 15.87
CA ASN A 143 -3.41 -14.70 16.14
C ASN A 143 -3.77 -13.33 16.76
N ILE A 144 -3.32 -12.25 16.14
CA ILE A 144 -3.46 -10.86 16.59
C ILE A 144 -4.05 -10.02 15.46
N SER A 145 -5.00 -9.15 15.80
CA SER A 145 -5.71 -8.29 14.86
C SER A 145 -5.09 -6.89 14.84
N LEU A 146 -5.16 -6.18 13.70
CA LEU A 146 -4.78 -4.76 13.61
C LEU A 146 -5.56 -3.86 14.59
N THR A 147 -6.72 -4.34 15.05
CA THR A 147 -7.60 -3.67 16.00
C THR A 147 -7.28 -3.98 17.47
N ASP A 148 -6.32 -4.85 17.75
CA ASP A 148 -5.94 -5.22 19.12
C ASP A 148 -4.99 -4.18 19.73
N TYR A 149 -5.37 -2.90 19.73
CA TYR A 149 -4.49 -1.77 20.04
C TYR A 149 -3.74 -1.90 21.37
N HIS A 150 -4.39 -2.50 22.38
CA HIS A 150 -3.78 -2.75 23.68
C HIS A 150 -2.52 -3.62 23.62
N LYS A 151 -2.43 -4.53 22.64
CA LYS A 151 -1.26 -5.40 22.41
C LYS A 151 -0.07 -4.66 21.81
N PHE A 152 -0.26 -3.42 21.36
CA PHE A 152 0.77 -2.60 20.72
C PHE A 152 1.25 -1.45 21.61
N SER A 153 0.75 -1.34 22.85
CA SER A 153 1.09 -0.26 23.77
C SER A 153 2.58 -0.14 24.12
N THR A 154 3.36 -1.20 23.88
CA THR A 154 4.80 -1.28 24.13
C THR A 154 5.67 -1.07 22.90
N LEU A 155 5.07 -0.85 21.72
CA LEU A 155 5.77 -0.63 20.44
C LEU A 155 6.13 0.84 20.19
#